data_AF-A0A351BHU2-F1
#
_entry.id   AF-A0A351BHU2-F1
#
_cell.length_a   1.000
_cell.length_b   1.000
_cell.length_c   1.000
_cell.angle_alpha   90.00
_cell.angle_beta   90.00
_cell.angle_gamma   90.00
#
_symmetry.space_group_name_H-M   'P 1'
#
loop_
_entity.id
_entity.type
_entity.pdbx_description
1 polymer ?
#
loop_
_entity_poly.entity_id
_entity_poly.type
_entity_poly.pdbx_seq_one_letter_code
_entity_poly.pdbx_strand_id
1 'polypeptide(L)'
;MQAVDDIKPCYPLFGEADYQASLKNKRDVFEERHPPEKVQEIFLWTTTAEYQELNFKREALTVDPAKACQPLGAVLCALGFEKTLPYVHGSQGCV
;
A
#
# COMPACT_ATOMS: atom_id res chain seq x y z
N MET A 1 7.75 -5.80 -24.46
CA MET A 1 7.09 -6.79 -25.37
C MET A 1 7.10 -8.18 -24.74
N GLN A 2 6.04 -8.97 -24.92
CA GLN A 2 5.98 -10.35 -24.41
C GLN A 2 6.53 -11.36 -25.43
N ALA A 3 7.26 -12.36 -24.95
CA ALA A 3 7.57 -13.57 -25.72
C ALA A 3 6.70 -14.71 -25.18
N VAL A 4 6.05 -15.48 -26.07
CA VAL A 4 5.10 -16.54 -25.65
C VAL A 4 5.76 -17.62 -24.79
N ASP A 5 7.04 -17.90 -25.06
CA ASP A 5 7.84 -18.90 -24.34
C ASP A 5 8.57 -18.32 -23.11
N ASP A 6 8.55 -16.99 -22.92
CA ASP A 6 9.20 -16.27 -21.82
C ASP A 6 8.35 -15.06 -21.41
N ILE A 7 7.18 -15.35 -20.84
CA ILE A 7 6.23 -14.32 -20.42
C ILE A 7 6.78 -13.61 -19.18
N LYS A 8 6.92 -12.28 -19.28
CA LYS A 8 7.38 -11.41 -18.19
C LYS A 8 6.18 -10.87 -17.42
N PRO A 9 5.99 -11.22 -16.14
CA PRO A 9 4.99 -10.56 -15.30
C PRO A 9 5.44 -9.12 -14.96
N CYS A 10 4.66 -8.39 -14.14
CA CYS A 10 4.92 -6.97 -13.83
C CYS A 10 6.40 -6.65 -13.55
N TYR A 11 7.05 -7.48 -12.73
CA TYR A 11 8.51 -7.54 -12.64
C TYR A 11 8.97 -8.83 -13.34
N PRO A 12 9.80 -8.77 -14.40
CA PRO A 12 10.61 -7.62 -14.81
C PRO A 12 10.03 -6.76 -15.96
N LEU A 13 8.81 -7.02 -16.47
CA LEU A 13 8.27 -6.38 -17.68
C LEU A 13 8.41 -4.85 -17.69
N PHE A 14 8.03 -4.17 -16.61
CA PHE A 14 8.08 -2.70 -16.58
C PHE A 14 9.51 -2.14 -16.48
N GLY A 15 10.52 -2.99 -16.31
CA GLY A 15 11.94 -2.62 -16.41
C GLY A 15 12.46 -2.53 -17.85
N GLU A 16 11.68 -2.96 -18.84
CA GLU A 16 12.06 -2.84 -20.25
C GLU A 16 12.11 -1.37 -20.70
N ALA A 17 12.95 -1.08 -21.70
CA ALA A 17 13.27 0.29 -22.10
C ALA A 17 12.06 1.07 -22.64
N ASP A 18 11.13 0.38 -23.33
CA ASP A 18 9.89 0.96 -23.84
C ASP A 18 8.97 1.41 -22.70
N TYR A 19 8.79 0.55 -21.69
CA TYR A 19 8.01 0.88 -20.49
C TYR A 19 8.68 1.97 -19.66
N GLN A 20 10.00 1.93 -19.46
CA GLN A 20 10.72 2.98 -18.75
C GLN A 20 10.61 4.34 -19.44
N ALA A 21 10.69 4.38 -20.77
CA ALA A 21 10.48 5.60 -21.54
C ALA A 21 9.04 6.13 -21.42
N SER A 22 8.05 5.24 -21.51
CA SER A 22 6.64 5.59 -21.31
C SER A 22 6.37 6.17 -19.91
N LEU A 23 6.87 5.51 -18.85
CA LEU A 23 6.73 5.98 -17.47
C LEU A 23 7.43 7.31 -17.24
N LYS A 24 8.62 7.50 -17.82
CA LYS A 24 9.34 8.78 -17.79
C LYS A 24 8.52 9.88 -18.47
N ASN A 25 7.97 9.63 -19.66
CA ASN A 25 7.15 10.60 -20.37
C ASN A 25 5.89 10.96 -19.57
N LYS A 26 5.22 9.96 -18.99
CA LYS A 26 4.06 10.20 -18.12
C LYS A 26 4.40 11.16 -16.98
N ARG A 27 5.50 10.85 -16.29
CA ARG A 27 6.01 11.63 -15.16
C ARG A 27 6.39 13.05 -15.55
N ASP A 28 7.17 13.20 -16.62
CA ASP A 28 7.75 14.49 -16.99
C ASP A 28 6.71 15.43 -17.63
N VAL A 29 5.67 14.89 -18.29
CA VAL A 29 4.69 15.71 -19.03
C VAL A 29 3.39 15.95 -18.26
N PHE A 30 2.96 15.02 -17.39
CA PHE A 30 1.59 15.07 -16.84
C PHE A 30 1.47 14.93 -15.32
N GLU A 31 2.51 14.51 -14.59
CA GLU A 31 2.37 14.21 -13.15
C GLU A 31 2.73 15.38 -12.21
N GLU A 32 3.32 16.46 -12.74
CA GLU A 32 3.75 17.64 -11.94
C GLU A 32 4.54 17.24 -10.67
N ARG A 33 5.36 16.20 -10.78
CA ARG A 33 6.07 15.59 -9.65
C ARG A 33 7.07 16.58 -9.03
N HIS A 34 7.17 16.59 -7.71
CA HIS A 34 8.28 17.23 -7.02
C HIS A 34 9.66 16.72 -7.51
N PRO A 35 10.67 17.61 -7.59
CA PRO A 35 12.02 17.24 -7.99
C PRO A 35 12.59 16.09 -7.14
N PRO A 36 13.41 15.19 -7.71
CA PRO A 36 14.01 14.08 -6.97
C PRO A 36 14.76 14.51 -5.71
N GLU A 37 15.42 15.66 -5.74
CA GLU A 37 16.18 16.23 -4.63
C GLU A 37 15.26 16.59 -3.48
N LYS A 38 14.08 17.17 -3.77
CA LYS A 38 13.09 17.51 -2.74
C LYS A 38 12.48 16.25 -2.13
N VAL A 39 12.22 15.23 -2.94
CA VAL A 39 11.75 13.93 -2.42
C VAL A 39 12.78 13.33 -1.46
N GLN A 40 14.06 13.35 -1.84
CA GLN A 40 15.15 12.86 -1.00
C GLN A 40 15.31 13.67 0.30
N GLU A 41 15.23 14.99 0.22
CA GLU A 41 15.29 15.90 1.36
C GLU A 41 14.19 15.57 2.39
N ILE A 42 12.94 15.48 1.94
CA ILE A 42 11.80 15.17 2.82
C ILE A 42 11.91 13.76 3.39
N PHE A 43 12.33 12.77 2.58
CA PHE A 43 12.58 11.43 3.09
C PHE A 43 13.60 11.44 4.23
N LEU A 44 14.74 12.11 4.06
CA LEU A 44 15.74 12.20 5.12
C LEU A 44 15.19 12.90 6.37
N TRP A 45 14.41 13.97 6.22
CA TRP A 45 13.74 14.61 7.36
C TRP A 45 12.79 13.65 8.10
N THR A 46 12.04 12.80 7.38
CA THR A 46 11.15 11.80 8.02
C THR A 46 11.89 10.77 8.88
N THR A 47 13.22 10.65 8.72
CA THR A 47 14.06 9.75 9.53
C THR A 47 14.68 10.42 10.76
N THR A 48 14.43 11.72 10.97
CA THR A 48 15.02 12.50 12.07
C THR A 48 14.25 12.37 13.39
N ALA A 49 14.92 12.68 14.51
CA ALA A 49 14.29 12.76 15.82
C ALA A 49 13.24 13.89 15.90
N GLU A 50 13.48 15.01 15.22
CA GLU A 50 12.52 16.11 15.10
C GLU A 50 11.19 15.64 14.51
N TYR A 51 11.23 14.92 13.39
CA TYR A 51 10.02 14.37 12.78
C TYR A 51 9.33 13.34 13.69
N GLN A 52 10.12 12.51 14.38
CA GLN A 52 9.58 11.57 15.36
C GLN A 52 8.76 12.30 16.43
N GLU A 53 9.26 13.38 17.01
CA GLU A 53 8.50 14.15 18.02
C GLU A 53 7.17 14.69 17.47
N LEU A 54 7.16 15.21 16.24
CA LEU A 54 5.92 15.66 15.58
C LEU A 54 4.96 14.49 15.31
N ASN A 55 5.50 13.35 14.87
CA ASN A 55 4.74 12.15 14.56
C ASN A 55 4.01 11.60 15.80
N PHE A 56 4.67 11.60 16.96
CA PHE A 56 4.09 11.15 18.22
C PHE A 56 3.11 12.13 18.87
N LYS A 57 3.10 13.40 18.43
CA LYS A 57 2.11 14.41 18.86
C LYS A 57 0.76 14.30 18.11
N ARG A 58 0.61 13.36 17.17
CA ARG A 58 -0.67 13.15 16.47
C ARG A 58 -1.74 12.64 17.44
N GLU A 59 -2.91 13.26 17.42
CA GLU A 59 -4.04 12.86 18.26
C GLU A 59 -5.20 12.25 17.45
N ALA A 60 -5.33 12.59 16.17
CA ALA A 60 -6.47 12.19 15.33
C ALA A 60 -6.09 11.28 14.15
N LEU A 61 -4.98 11.57 13.47
CA LEU A 61 -4.56 10.82 12.29
C LEU A 61 -3.89 9.50 12.71
N THR A 62 -4.36 8.38 12.16
CA THR A 62 -3.70 7.07 12.23
C THR A 62 -3.09 6.72 10.87
N VAL A 63 -1.87 6.21 10.86
CA VAL A 63 -1.15 5.73 9.66
C VAL A 63 -0.64 4.32 9.98
N ASP A 64 -0.80 3.39 9.05
CA ASP A 64 -0.38 1.98 9.16
C ASP A 64 -0.80 1.30 10.49
N PRO A 65 -2.11 1.19 10.76
CA PRO A 65 -2.60 0.64 12.01
C PRO A 65 -2.18 -0.83 12.19
N ALA A 66 -1.59 -1.16 13.33
CA ALA A 66 -1.31 -2.54 13.74
C ALA A 66 -2.51 -3.20 14.43
N LYS A 67 -3.71 -3.05 13.86
CA LYS A 67 -4.96 -3.65 14.37
C LYS A 67 -5.98 -3.86 13.25
N ALA A 68 -6.85 -4.84 13.43
CA ALA A 68 -8.05 -5.04 12.61
C ALA A 68 -9.31 -4.75 13.44
N CYS A 69 -10.50 -4.90 12.82
CA CYS A 69 -11.78 -4.66 13.50
C CYS A 69 -12.36 -5.96 14.11
N GLN A 70 -13.31 -5.78 15.03
CA GLN A 70 -13.91 -6.85 15.82
C GLN A 70 -14.45 -8.07 15.03
N PRO A 71 -15.17 -7.91 13.90
CA PRO A 71 -15.78 -9.07 13.23
C PRO A 71 -14.75 -10.05 12.66
N LEU A 72 -13.52 -9.63 12.35
CA LEU A 72 -12.46 -10.55 11.92
C LEU A 72 -12.18 -11.61 13.01
N GLY A 73 -12.09 -11.18 14.27
CA GLY A 73 -11.88 -12.08 15.40
C GLY A 73 -13.11 -12.93 15.72
N ALA A 74 -14.32 -12.37 15.57
CA ALA A 74 -15.57 -13.12 15.78
C ALA A 74 -15.73 -14.27 14.78
N VAL A 75 -15.40 -14.03 13.51
CA VAL A 75 -15.39 -15.07 12.47
C VAL A 75 -14.36 -16.13 12.80
N LEU A 76 -13.12 -15.76 13.14
CA LEU A 76 -12.07 -16.72 13.51
C LEU A 76 -12.49 -17.60 14.71
N CYS A 77 -13.13 -17.01 15.71
CA CYS A 77 -13.66 -17.73 16.87
C CYS A 77 -14.74 -18.74 16.47
N ALA A 78 -15.74 -18.31 15.68
CA ALA A 78 -16.84 -19.17 15.24
C ALA A 78 -16.38 -20.35 14.37
N LEU A 79 -15.34 -20.16 13.56
CA LEU A 79 -14.71 -21.23 12.77
C LEU A 79 -14.07 -22.33 13.63
N GLY A 80 -13.85 -22.08 14.93
CA GLY A 80 -13.34 -23.07 15.87
C GLY A 80 -14.37 -24.11 16.34
N PHE A 81 -15.64 -24.00 15.95
CA PHE A 81 -16.71 -24.89 16.39
C PHE A 81 -17.20 -25.80 15.25
N GLU A 82 -17.39 -27.09 15.53
CA GLU A 82 -17.86 -28.06 14.53
C GLU A 82 -19.21 -27.63 13.93
N LYS A 83 -19.31 -27.70 12.59
CA LYS A 83 -20.54 -27.39 11.83
C LYS A 83 -21.15 -26.03 12.16
N THR A 84 -20.33 -25.05 12.55
CA THR A 84 -20.77 -23.68 12.84
C THR A 84 -20.48 -22.76 11.67
N LEU A 85 -21.51 -22.07 11.19
CA LEU A 85 -21.40 -21.05 10.15
C LEU A 85 -21.28 -19.67 10.81
N PRO A 86 -20.15 -18.94 10.65
CA PRO A 86 -20.07 -17.55 11.07
C PRO A 86 -20.99 -16.70 10.19
N TYR A 87 -21.99 -16.08 10.80
CA TYR A 87 -22.87 -15.12 10.13
C TYR A 87 -22.72 -13.76 10.79
N VAL A 88 -22.23 -12.77 10.04
CA VAL A 88 -22.06 -11.39 10.53
C VAL A 88 -23.24 -10.56 10.03
N HIS A 89 -24.19 -10.26 10.92
CA HIS A 89 -25.30 -9.36 10.58
C HIS A 89 -24.78 -7.94 10.31
N GLY A 90 -25.04 -7.40 9.13
CA GLY A 90 -24.64 -6.05 8.76
C GLY A 90 -24.39 -5.90 7.26
N SER A 91 -23.44 -5.04 6.91
CA SER A 91 -23.07 -4.75 5.52
C SER A 91 -22.18 -5.84 4.93
N GLN A 92 -22.56 -6.36 3.76
CA GLN A 92 -21.87 -7.48 3.11
C GLN A 92 -20.40 -7.21 2.75
N GLY A 93 -19.98 -5.96 2.58
CA GLY A 93 -18.58 -5.62 2.27
C GLY A 93 -17.59 -5.90 3.42
N CYS A 94 -18.09 -6.24 4.61
CA CYS A 94 -17.27 -6.63 5.75
C CYS A 94 -17.00 -8.15 5.82
N VAL A 95 -17.75 -8.96 5.05
CA VAL A 95 -17.67 -10.43 5.04
C VAL A 95 -16.74 -10.91 3.93
#